data_AF-A0A3A9VWC5-F1
#
_entry.id   AF-A0A3A9VWC5-F1
#
_cell.length_a   1.000
_cell.length_b   1.000
_cell.length_c   1.000
_cell.angle_alpha   90.00
_cell.angle_beta   90.00
_cell.angle_gamma   90.00
#
_symmetry.space_group_name_H-M   'P 1'
#
loop_
_entity.id
_entity.type
_entity.pdbx_description
1 polymer ?
#
loop_
_entity_poly.entity_id
_entity_poly.type
_entity_poly.pdbx_seq_one_letter_code
_entity_poly.pdbx_strand_id
1 'polypeptide(L)'
;MKNIVKSTIFGMIITVFCSCEPVNNTLKNQLKYVDTIDSLMIKSYNRDLFNGNVLVVKNDTVIYQKPFGYTDASQKIKLNDTSIFNIGSIAKEFNGVAIMMLQERGLLTINDTISKFNLNLPDWSKKVTIKHLLNYTSGIAKIDFLTTKSDKIAWEILRKSDHLFFEPGSDFLYDNSNVFLQKRIIESVTGLSFEDFVTENIIRPLKLTNVVFDPKTGYPNRTSCYDANKVSCPEIEFISGWLWTDINNLNKWINAMNSNILITQESFDTLLKNPYVDGKTASIGEYFEELKLQRHDGTSYKFKSVYLNDFKNNITIILLSNNGNNVIPKAHTIHNILLDKPYKSVGEAIKKECVKNVDLGIKAYYNLKNSNTANQYTFDNPRELTKLGYELLEFDRIQDARKIFQLLILEFPNHANAYDSLGETYFIEKQYDIALKNYKKAVELGGTNGNAKTMIKKITMLKNK
;
A
#
# COMPACT_ATOMS: atom_id res chain seq x y z
N MET A 1 -77.00 -36.64 35.12
CA MET A 1 -76.57 -35.32 35.62
C MET A 1 -75.06 -35.27 35.50
N LYS A 2 -74.55 -34.51 34.52
CA LYS A 2 -73.13 -34.51 34.12
C LYS A 2 -72.40 -33.36 34.82
N ASN A 3 -71.33 -33.68 35.54
CA ASN A 3 -70.40 -32.72 36.14
C ASN A 3 -69.47 -32.14 35.08
N ILE A 4 -69.38 -30.81 35.07
CA ILE A 4 -68.48 -30.01 34.22
C ILE A 4 -67.20 -29.76 35.00
N VAL A 5 -66.07 -30.26 34.50
CA VAL A 5 -64.72 -29.94 35.00
C VAL A 5 -64.25 -28.66 34.32
N LYS A 6 -64.04 -27.60 35.11
CA LYS A 6 -63.38 -26.35 34.67
C LYS A 6 -61.87 -26.57 34.64
N SER A 7 -61.27 -26.45 33.46
CA SER A 7 -59.81 -26.39 33.28
C SER A 7 -59.36 -24.94 33.41
N THR A 8 -58.47 -24.67 34.35
CA THR A 8 -57.84 -23.36 34.58
C THR A 8 -56.60 -23.25 33.69
N ILE A 9 -56.66 -22.41 32.65
CA ILE A 9 -55.51 -22.05 31.82
C ILE A 9 -54.65 -21.06 32.60
N PHE A 10 -53.45 -21.49 32.99
CA PHE A 10 -52.42 -20.63 33.58
C PHE A 10 -51.69 -19.92 32.41
N GLY A 11 -51.97 -18.64 32.22
CA GLY A 11 -51.30 -17.80 31.23
C GLY A 11 -49.84 -17.56 31.62
N MET A 12 -48.91 -18.18 30.91
CA MET A 12 -47.49 -17.90 31.03
C MET A 12 -47.20 -16.55 30.36
N ILE A 13 -47.06 -15.49 31.17
CA ILE A 13 -46.58 -14.19 30.72
C ILE A 13 -45.10 -14.37 30.35
N ILE A 14 -44.82 -14.49 29.05
CA ILE A 14 -43.46 -14.35 28.52
C ILE A 14 -43.16 -12.84 28.53
N THR A 15 -42.48 -12.39 29.58
CA THR A 15 -41.83 -11.09 29.61
C THR A 15 -40.66 -11.12 28.62
N VAL A 16 -40.91 -10.65 27.40
CA VAL A 16 -39.83 -10.28 26.47
C VAL A 16 -39.13 -9.07 27.08
N PHE A 17 -38.01 -9.28 27.75
CA PHE A 17 -37.07 -8.22 28.08
C PHE A 17 -36.45 -7.73 26.76
N CYS A 18 -37.08 -6.73 26.16
CA CYS A 18 -36.46 -5.94 25.10
C CYS A 18 -35.38 -5.08 25.78
N SER A 19 -34.14 -5.55 25.78
CA SER A 19 -32.99 -4.77 26.22
C SER A 19 -32.75 -3.65 25.22
N CYS A 20 -33.46 -2.53 25.38
CA CYS A 20 -33.18 -1.28 24.68
C CYS A 20 -31.90 -0.65 25.22
N GLU A 21 -30.74 -1.15 24.76
CA GLU A 21 -29.57 -0.37 24.34
C GLU A 21 -28.52 -1.32 23.70
N PRO A 22 -28.22 -1.15 22.38
CA PRO A 22 -26.94 -0.52 22.01
C PRO A 22 -26.97 0.25 20.66
N VAL A 23 -28.12 0.73 20.17
CA VAL A 23 -28.19 1.49 18.91
C VAL A 23 -27.51 2.86 19.04
N ASN A 24 -27.66 3.54 20.18
CA ASN A 24 -27.09 4.88 20.41
C ASN A 24 -25.56 4.89 20.48
N ASN A 25 -24.93 3.90 21.11
CA ASN A 25 -23.47 3.84 21.24
C ASN A 25 -22.78 3.47 19.91
N THR A 26 -23.38 2.58 19.12
CA THR A 26 -22.86 2.21 17.79
C THR A 26 -22.88 3.39 16.84
N LEU A 27 -24.01 4.11 16.77
CA LEU A 27 -24.15 5.31 15.95
C LEU A 27 -23.19 6.42 16.39
N LYS A 28 -23.06 6.65 17.71
CA LYS A 28 -22.14 7.65 18.27
C LYS A 28 -20.68 7.34 17.95
N ASN A 29 -20.27 6.08 18.03
CA ASN A 29 -18.90 5.66 17.68
C ASN A 29 -18.63 5.80 16.18
N GLN A 30 -19.60 5.44 15.33
CA GLN A 30 -19.49 5.67 13.88
C GLN A 30 -19.32 7.15 13.55
N LEU A 31 -20.14 8.03 14.14
CA LEU A 31 -20.02 9.48 13.98
C LEU A 31 -18.65 10.00 14.43
N LYS A 32 -18.13 9.53 15.58
CA LYS A 32 -16.78 9.86 16.05
C LYS A 32 -15.70 9.52 15.02
N TYR A 33 -15.75 8.32 14.42
CA TYR A 33 -14.77 7.94 13.39
C TYR A 33 -14.88 8.83 12.16
N VAL A 34 -16.11 9.07 11.68
CA VAL A 34 -16.38 9.94 10.53
C VAL A 34 -15.80 11.34 10.74
N ASP A 35 -16.10 11.99 11.86
CA ASP A 35 -15.62 13.35 12.15
C ASP A 35 -14.09 13.40 12.26
N THR A 36 -13.48 12.38 12.85
CA THR A 36 -12.03 12.30 13.01
C THR A 36 -11.33 12.12 11.66
N ILE A 37 -11.85 11.21 10.82
CA ILE A 37 -11.34 10.98 9.46
C ILE A 37 -11.54 12.24 8.61
N ASP A 38 -12.70 12.90 8.72
CA ASP A 38 -12.97 14.13 7.98
C ASP A 38 -12.01 15.25 8.34
N SER A 39 -11.76 15.46 9.64
CA SER A 39 -10.78 16.44 10.12
C SER A 39 -9.37 16.15 9.60
N LEU A 40 -8.97 14.87 9.58
CA LEU A 40 -7.67 14.44 9.04
C LEU A 40 -7.55 14.76 7.54
N MET A 41 -8.57 14.42 6.77
CA MET A 41 -8.54 14.59 5.31
C MET A 41 -8.68 16.05 4.90
N ILE A 42 -9.52 16.84 5.56
CA ILE A 42 -9.59 18.30 5.36
C ILE A 42 -8.23 18.97 5.64
N LYS A 43 -7.58 18.62 6.76
CA LYS A 43 -6.24 19.15 7.08
C LYS A 43 -5.20 18.71 6.05
N SER A 44 -5.29 17.48 5.55
CA SER A 44 -4.38 16.98 4.53
C SER A 44 -4.56 17.72 3.20
N TYR A 45 -5.81 17.93 2.78
CA TYR A 45 -6.15 18.69 1.58
C TYR A 45 -5.70 20.16 1.68
N ASN A 46 -6.01 20.85 2.79
CA ASN A 46 -5.64 22.25 3.01
C ASN A 46 -4.13 22.50 3.11
N ARG A 47 -3.32 21.43 3.24
CA ARG A 47 -1.86 21.48 3.25
C ARG A 47 -1.24 20.97 1.96
N ASP A 48 -2.06 20.80 0.91
CA ASP A 48 -1.68 20.21 -0.39
C ASP A 48 -1.10 18.78 -0.30
N LEU A 49 -1.30 18.10 0.83
CA LEU A 49 -0.81 16.74 1.08
C LEU A 49 -1.75 15.67 0.51
N PHE A 50 -2.92 16.05 0.00
CA PHE A 50 -3.87 15.13 -0.61
C PHE A 50 -4.77 15.84 -1.61
N ASN A 51 -4.93 15.26 -2.79
CA ASN A 51 -5.95 15.61 -3.78
C ASN A 51 -6.43 14.30 -4.41
N GLY A 52 -7.67 13.90 -4.15
CA GLY A 52 -8.07 12.52 -4.36
C GLY A 52 -9.40 12.11 -3.74
N ASN A 53 -9.74 10.83 -3.89
CA ASN A 53 -10.93 10.22 -3.30
C ASN A 53 -10.55 9.30 -2.14
N VAL A 54 -11.38 9.29 -1.10
CA VAL A 54 -11.26 8.43 0.07
C VAL A 54 -12.53 7.63 0.25
N LEU A 55 -12.41 6.33 0.54
CA LEU A 55 -13.51 5.45 0.90
C LEU A 55 -13.07 4.57 2.07
N VAL A 56 -13.94 4.43 3.07
CA VAL A 56 -13.73 3.59 4.26
C VAL A 56 -14.96 2.73 4.47
N VAL A 57 -14.75 1.42 4.47
CA VAL A 57 -15.72 0.39 4.83
C VAL A 57 -15.36 -0.16 6.20
N LYS A 58 -16.36 -0.32 7.06
CA LYS A 58 -16.23 -1.06 8.32
C LYS A 58 -17.47 -1.92 8.50
N ASN A 59 -17.29 -3.21 8.79
CA ASN A 59 -18.38 -4.18 8.90
C ASN A 59 -19.33 -4.13 7.69
N ASP A 60 -18.75 -4.25 6.49
CA ASP A 60 -19.46 -4.24 5.19
C ASP A 60 -20.27 -2.97 4.86
N THR A 61 -20.13 -1.92 5.68
CA THR A 61 -20.82 -0.64 5.52
C THR A 61 -19.83 0.45 5.15
N VAL A 62 -20.10 1.22 4.10
CA VAL A 62 -19.35 2.45 3.79
C VAL A 62 -19.65 3.49 4.88
N ILE A 63 -18.67 3.75 5.74
CA ILE A 63 -18.82 4.72 6.84
C ILE A 63 -18.30 6.11 6.47
N TYR A 64 -17.39 6.21 5.51
CA TYR A 64 -16.83 7.48 5.05
C TYR A 64 -16.52 7.41 3.55
N GLN A 65 -17.00 8.37 2.78
CA GLN A 65 -16.65 8.53 1.37
C GLN A 65 -16.70 9.99 0.97
N LYS A 66 -15.55 10.56 0.58
CA LYS A 66 -15.49 11.96 0.12
C LYS A 66 -14.39 12.18 -0.93
N PRO A 67 -14.68 13.01 -1.97
CA PRO A 67 -13.67 13.56 -2.84
C PRO A 67 -13.02 14.82 -2.24
N PHE A 68 -11.75 15.05 -2.55
CA PHE A 68 -10.98 16.22 -2.14
C PHE A 68 -10.20 16.80 -3.32
N GLY A 69 -10.55 18.02 -3.71
CA GLY A 69 -9.80 18.78 -4.72
C GLY A 69 -10.26 18.54 -6.16
N TYR A 70 -9.33 18.41 -7.11
CA TYR A 70 -9.59 18.63 -8.53
C TYR A 70 -9.08 17.51 -9.46
N THR A 71 -9.72 17.38 -10.62
CA THR A 71 -9.38 16.36 -11.63
C THR A 71 -8.00 16.56 -12.25
N ASP A 72 -7.50 17.79 -12.27
CA ASP A 72 -6.26 18.18 -12.94
C ASP A 72 -5.68 19.50 -12.38
N ALA A 73 -4.52 19.89 -12.91
CA ALA A 73 -3.77 21.08 -12.51
C ALA A 73 -4.50 22.42 -12.75
N SER A 74 -5.51 22.47 -13.62
CA SER A 74 -6.27 23.70 -13.88
C SER A 74 -7.18 24.09 -12.71
N GLN A 75 -7.48 23.13 -11.84
CA GLN A 75 -8.36 23.30 -10.68
C GLN A 75 -9.76 23.86 -11.03
N LYS A 76 -10.27 23.51 -12.22
CA LYS A 76 -11.61 23.92 -12.68
C LYS A 76 -12.69 22.92 -12.33
N ILE A 77 -12.40 21.63 -12.46
CA ILE A 77 -13.36 20.54 -12.24
C ILE A 77 -13.02 19.84 -10.92
N LYS A 78 -13.98 19.82 -10.00
CA LYS A 78 -13.82 19.13 -8.72
C LYS A 78 -13.88 17.61 -8.93
N LEU A 79 -13.13 16.89 -8.11
CA LEU A 79 -13.27 15.44 -8.01
C LEU A 79 -14.66 15.06 -7.48
N ASN A 80 -15.12 13.90 -7.91
CA ASN A 80 -16.34 13.24 -7.47
C ASN A 80 -16.11 11.72 -7.39
N ASP A 81 -17.11 10.98 -6.95
CA ASP A 81 -17.02 9.51 -6.77
C ASP A 81 -16.93 8.72 -8.09
N THR A 82 -17.20 9.34 -9.24
CA THR A 82 -17.05 8.76 -10.59
C THR A 82 -15.75 9.18 -11.29
N SER A 83 -14.90 9.96 -10.62
CA SER A 83 -13.59 10.36 -11.15
C SER A 83 -12.68 9.14 -11.30
N ILE A 84 -12.20 8.91 -12.52
CA ILE A 84 -11.37 7.76 -12.90
C ILE A 84 -9.90 8.09 -12.63
N PHE A 85 -9.24 7.25 -11.83
CA PHE A 85 -7.82 7.37 -11.51
C PHE A 85 -7.03 6.24 -12.17
N ASN A 86 -5.77 6.54 -12.50
CA ASN A 86 -4.78 5.49 -12.71
C ASN A 86 -4.44 4.88 -11.35
N ILE A 87 -4.87 3.64 -11.11
CA ILE A 87 -4.67 2.96 -9.82
C ILE A 87 -3.28 2.30 -9.69
N GLY A 88 -2.39 2.53 -10.67
CA GLY A 88 -1.03 2.03 -10.68
C GLY A 88 -0.96 0.51 -10.57
N SER A 89 -0.07 0.00 -9.72
CA SER A 89 0.17 -1.42 -9.54
C SER A 89 -1.02 -2.23 -9.02
N ILE A 90 -2.05 -1.60 -8.45
CA ILE A 90 -3.30 -2.29 -8.09
C ILE A 90 -3.97 -2.90 -9.34
N ALA A 91 -3.78 -2.31 -10.54
CA ALA A 91 -4.30 -2.89 -11.79
C ALA A 91 -3.71 -4.28 -12.11
N LYS A 92 -2.57 -4.66 -11.52
CA LYS A 92 -1.91 -5.95 -11.73
C LYS A 92 -2.71 -7.12 -11.12
N GLU A 93 -3.54 -6.84 -10.13
CA GLU A 93 -4.38 -7.87 -9.48
C GLU A 93 -5.29 -8.59 -10.48
N PHE A 94 -5.86 -7.83 -11.42
CA PHE A 94 -6.72 -8.36 -12.48
C PHE A 94 -6.00 -9.40 -13.36
N ASN A 95 -4.66 -9.33 -13.45
CA ASN A 95 -3.85 -10.24 -14.25
C ASN A 95 -3.69 -11.57 -13.49
N GLY A 96 -3.34 -11.49 -12.20
CA GLY A 96 -3.24 -12.66 -11.33
C GLY A 96 -4.57 -13.39 -11.18
N VAL A 97 -5.67 -12.65 -10.98
CA VAL A 97 -7.01 -13.24 -10.88
C VAL A 97 -7.43 -13.90 -12.19
N ALA A 98 -7.19 -13.25 -13.34
CA ALA A 98 -7.46 -13.85 -14.65
C ALA A 98 -6.68 -15.17 -14.85
N ILE A 99 -5.41 -15.23 -14.45
CA ILE A 99 -4.61 -16.47 -14.48
C ILE A 99 -5.25 -17.55 -13.60
N MET A 100 -5.68 -17.23 -12.38
CA MET A 100 -6.32 -18.20 -11.50
C MET A 100 -7.67 -18.67 -12.02
N MET A 101 -8.47 -17.80 -12.65
CA MET A 101 -9.69 -18.20 -13.34
C MET A 101 -9.41 -19.21 -14.46
N LEU A 102 -8.34 -19.00 -15.24
CA LEU A 102 -7.93 -19.95 -16.29
C LEU A 102 -7.42 -21.26 -15.69
N GLN A 103 -6.72 -21.21 -14.54
CA GLN A 103 -6.30 -22.40 -13.81
C GLN A 103 -7.50 -23.21 -13.31
N GLU A 104 -8.48 -22.58 -12.69
CA GLU A 104 -9.68 -23.24 -12.18
C GLU A 104 -10.53 -23.84 -13.31
N ARG A 105 -10.45 -23.28 -14.53
CA ARG A 105 -11.05 -23.85 -15.74
C ARG A 105 -10.24 -24.99 -16.37
N GLY A 106 -9.07 -25.33 -15.81
CA GLY A 106 -8.19 -26.38 -16.32
C GLY A 106 -7.46 -26.01 -17.63
N LEU A 107 -7.43 -24.73 -18.00
CA LEU A 107 -6.83 -24.26 -19.26
C LEU A 107 -5.32 -24.05 -19.16
N LEU A 108 -4.82 -23.82 -17.94
CA LEU A 108 -3.40 -23.72 -17.62
C LEU A 108 -3.17 -24.18 -16.17
N THR A 109 -1.91 -24.31 -15.75
CA THR A 109 -1.55 -24.34 -14.33
C THR A 109 -0.44 -23.33 -14.07
N ILE A 110 -0.40 -22.72 -12.88
CA ILE A 110 0.68 -21.79 -12.53
C ILE A 110 2.07 -22.44 -12.57
N ASN A 111 2.15 -23.77 -12.55
CA ASN A 111 3.41 -24.51 -12.69
C ASN A 111 3.86 -24.68 -14.16
N ASP A 112 3.03 -24.31 -15.13
CA ASP A 112 3.41 -24.35 -16.54
C ASP A 112 4.58 -23.39 -16.80
N THR A 113 5.59 -23.89 -17.53
CA THR A 113 6.69 -23.08 -18.04
C THR A 113 6.21 -22.16 -19.14
N ILE A 114 6.76 -20.96 -19.23
CA ILE A 114 6.31 -19.93 -20.19
C ILE A 114 6.47 -20.40 -21.65
N SER A 115 7.44 -21.27 -21.94
CA SER A 115 7.64 -21.83 -23.28
C SER A 115 6.42 -22.56 -23.84
N LYS A 116 5.51 -23.06 -22.99
CA LYS A 116 4.26 -23.74 -23.39
C LYS A 116 3.33 -22.83 -24.22
N PHE A 117 3.44 -21.52 -24.04
CA PHE A 117 2.57 -20.52 -24.68
C PHE A 117 3.13 -19.95 -25.99
N ASN A 118 4.24 -20.51 -26.51
CA ASN A 118 4.80 -20.19 -27.83
C ASN A 118 4.98 -18.68 -28.11
N LEU A 119 5.40 -17.91 -27.10
CA LEU A 119 5.54 -16.45 -27.18
C LEU A 119 6.81 -15.96 -27.92
N ASN A 120 7.55 -16.88 -28.56
CA ASN A 120 8.85 -16.67 -29.21
C ASN A 120 9.88 -16.04 -28.26
N LEU A 121 10.03 -16.62 -27.07
CA LEU A 121 10.97 -16.18 -26.04
C LEU A 121 12.22 -17.07 -26.05
N PRO A 122 13.37 -16.58 -25.56
CA PRO A 122 14.60 -17.37 -25.45
C PRO A 122 14.47 -18.55 -24.48
N ASP A 123 15.53 -19.37 -24.40
CA ASP A 123 15.53 -20.65 -23.66
C ASP A 123 15.25 -20.53 -22.16
N TRP A 124 15.47 -19.35 -21.56
CA TRP A 124 15.07 -19.11 -20.17
C TRP A 124 13.57 -19.33 -19.93
N SER A 125 12.73 -19.21 -20.97
CA SER A 125 11.28 -19.45 -20.89
C SER A 125 10.92 -20.91 -20.57
N LYS A 126 11.86 -21.85 -20.75
CA LYS A 126 11.74 -23.26 -20.34
C LYS A 126 11.96 -23.46 -18.84
N LYS A 127 12.57 -22.48 -18.15
CA LYS A 127 12.82 -22.51 -16.69
C LYS A 127 11.81 -21.69 -15.90
N VAL A 128 11.35 -20.57 -16.48
CA VAL A 128 10.42 -19.66 -15.79
C VAL A 128 9.00 -20.20 -15.91
N THR A 129 8.27 -20.26 -14.79
CA THR A 129 6.86 -20.65 -14.72
C THR A 129 5.96 -19.44 -14.52
N ILE A 130 4.66 -19.61 -14.75
CA ILE A 130 3.67 -18.57 -14.40
C ILE A 130 3.74 -18.19 -12.92
N LYS A 131 3.96 -19.17 -12.03
CA LYS A 131 4.11 -18.96 -10.59
C LYS A 131 5.29 -18.03 -10.27
N HIS A 132 6.39 -18.11 -11.02
CA HIS A 132 7.49 -17.15 -10.88
C HIS A 132 7.09 -15.73 -11.30
N LEU A 133 6.28 -15.58 -12.35
CA LEU A 133 5.76 -14.28 -12.78
C LEU A 133 4.82 -13.66 -11.74
N LEU A 134 3.91 -14.45 -11.16
CA LEU A 134 2.94 -14.00 -10.15
C LEU A 134 3.60 -13.50 -8.85
N ASN A 135 4.83 -13.96 -8.58
CA ASN A 135 5.58 -13.68 -7.36
C ASN A 135 6.81 -12.80 -7.56
N TYR A 136 7.02 -12.30 -8.79
CA TYR A 136 8.16 -11.47 -9.17
C TYR A 136 9.53 -12.13 -8.89
N THR A 137 9.61 -13.45 -9.05
CA THR A 137 10.81 -14.25 -8.81
C THR A 137 11.34 -14.91 -10.08
N SER A 138 11.06 -14.32 -11.24
CA SER A 138 11.40 -14.90 -12.55
C SER A 138 12.84 -14.65 -13.00
N GLY A 139 13.49 -13.58 -12.51
CA GLY A 139 14.81 -13.17 -12.94
C GLY A 139 14.86 -12.58 -14.36
N ILE A 140 13.74 -12.34 -15.04
CA ILE A 140 13.71 -11.91 -16.44
C ILE A 140 14.16 -10.45 -16.61
N ALA A 141 14.53 -10.11 -17.86
CA ALA A 141 14.90 -8.75 -18.24
C ALA A 141 13.83 -7.71 -17.88
N LYS A 142 14.27 -6.58 -17.34
CA LYS A 142 13.39 -5.50 -16.89
C LYS A 142 12.83 -4.69 -18.06
N ILE A 143 11.59 -4.26 -17.94
CA ILE A 143 11.01 -3.21 -18.78
C ILE A 143 10.71 -1.98 -17.93
N ASP A 144 11.41 -0.88 -18.23
CA ASP A 144 11.32 0.33 -17.43
C ASP A 144 10.07 1.14 -17.82
N PHE A 145 9.31 1.57 -16.80
CA PHE A 145 8.06 2.29 -16.97
C PHE A 145 8.20 3.60 -17.76
N LEU A 146 9.33 4.30 -17.61
CA LEU A 146 9.57 5.59 -18.25
C LEU A 146 10.11 5.45 -19.68
N THR A 147 10.80 4.35 -19.99
CA THR A 147 11.43 4.17 -21.32
C THR A 147 10.68 3.20 -22.23
N THR A 148 9.97 2.21 -21.70
CA THR A 148 9.28 1.19 -22.50
C THR A 148 7.88 1.67 -22.92
N LYS A 149 7.85 2.56 -23.90
CA LYS A 149 6.63 3.26 -24.34
C LYS A 149 5.62 2.43 -25.15
N SER A 150 5.86 1.15 -25.38
CA SER A 150 4.95 0.28 -26.16
C SER A 150 5.24 -1.21 -25.95
N ASP A 151 4.27 -2.04 -26.32
CA ASP A 151 4.40 -3.51 -26.36
C ASP A 151 5.50 -3.98 -27.30
N LYS A 152 5.72 -3.25 -28.41
CA LYS A 152 6.80 -3.54 -29.36
C LYS A 152 8.16 -3.49 -28.66
N ILE A 153 8.41 -2.42 -27.91
CA ILE A 153 9.68 -2.24 -27.18
C ILE A 153 9.81 -3.30 -26.08
N ALA A 154 8.72 -3.62 -25.36
CA ALA A 154 8.74 -4.67 -24.34
C ALA A 154 9.12 -6.04 -24.95
N TRP A 155 8.54 -6.39 -26.10
CA TRP A 155 8.90 -7.61 -26.83
C TRP A 155 10.36 -7.60 -27.30
N GLU A 156 10.85 -6.47 -27.82
CA GLU A 156 12.25 -6.35 -28.25
C GLU A 156 13.22 -6.61 -27.10
N ILE A 157 12.94 -6.06 -25.90
CA ILE A 157 13.76 -6.29 -24.71
C ILE A 157 13.73 -7.77 -24.31
N LEU A 158 12.53 -8.35 -24.15
CA LEU A 158 12.37 -9.72 -23.65
C LEU A 158 12.88 -10.80 -24.62
N ARG A 159 12.79 -10.55 -25.93
CA ARG A 159 13.25 -11.49 -26.96
C ARG A 159 14.75 -11.39 -27.27
N LYS A 160 15.39 -10.26 -26.97
CA LYS A 160 16.84 -10.08 -27.15
C LYS A 160 17.66 -10.47 -25.93
N SER A 161 17.04 -10.57 -24.75
CA SER A 161 17.74 -10.96 -23.52
C SER A 161 17.78 -12.48 -23.36
N ASP A 162 18.99 -13.04 -23.41
CA ASP A 162 19.27 -14.47 -23.37
C ASP A 162 19.57 -15.02 -21.96
N HIS A 163 19.66 -14.15 -20.95
CA HIS A 163 20.01 -14.51 -19.57
C HIS A 163 18.98 -14.03 -18.56
N LEU A 164 18.99 -14.67 -17.39
CA LEU A 164 18.25 -14.24 -16.20
C LEU A 164 19.21 -13.53 -15.23
N PHE A 165 18.71 -12.56 -14.47
CA PHE A 165 19.44 -11.91 -13.39
C PHE A 165 19.75 -12.88 -12.23
N PHE A 166 18.91 -13.89 -12.03
CA PHE A 166 19.05 -14.95 -11.04
C PHE A 166 18.21 -16.17 -11.44
N GLU A 167 18.47 -17.32 -10.81
CA GLU A 167 17.68 -18.53 -11.07
C GLU A 167 16.23 -18.35 -10.56
N PRO A 168 15.21 -18.77 -11.32
CA PRO A 168 13.82 -18.52 -10.93
C PRO A 168 13.49 -19.08 -9.53
N GLY A 169 12.85 -18.26 -8.71
CA GLY A 169 12.51 -18.58 -7.32
C GLY A 169 13.61 -18.31 -6.29
N SER A 170 14.84 -18.00 -6.71
CA SER A 170 15.97 -17.79 -5.77
C SER A 170 16.10 -16.36 -5.23
N ASP A 171 15.51 -15.38 -5.89
CA ASP A 171 15.53 -13.97 -5.49
C ASP A 171 14.26 -13.24 -5.97
N PHE A 172 14.11 -11.98 -5.61
CA PHE A 172 12.95 -11.14 -5.89
C PHE A 172 13.32 -9.91 -6.72
N LEU A 173 12.65 -9.74 -7.86
CA LEU A 173 12.77 -8.57 -8.73
C LEU A 173 11.41 -8.12 -9.24
N TYR A 174 10.84 -7.15 -8.54
CA TYR A 174 9.61 -6.49 -8.95
C TYR A 174 9.82 -5.71 -10.26
N ASP A 175 9.15 -6.15 -11.32
CA ASP A 175 9.23 -5.50 -12.63
C ASP A 175 7.97 -5.74 -13.48
N ASN A 176 7.63 -4.78 -14.33
CA ASN A 176 6.45 -4.83 -15.20
C ASN A 176 6.56 -5.90 -16.31
N SER A 177 7.76 -6.42 -16.58
CA SER A 177 7.99 -7.54 -17.52
C SER A 177 7.20 -8.78 -17.11
N ASN A 178 7.12 -9.06 -15.82
CA ASN A 178 6.34 -10.18 -15.29
C ASN A 178 4.86 -10.03 -15.65
N VAL A 179 4.32 -8.84 -15.45
CA VAL A 179 2.91 -8.51 -15.73
C VAL A 179 2.62 -8.50 -17.22
N PHE A 180 3.55 -7.96 -18.02
CA PHE A 180 3.45 -8.00 -19.47
C PHE A 180 3.28 -9.44 -19.95
N LEU A 181 4.13 -10.36 -19.50
CA LEU A 181 4.02 -11.78 -19.88
C LEU A 181 2.75 -12.45 -19.35
N GLN A 182 2.26 -12.09 -18.15
CA GLN A 182 0.96 -12.58 -17.66
C GLN A 182 -0.18 -12.27 -18.64
N LYS A 183 -0.26 -11.02 -19.16
CA LYS A 183 -1.26 -10.63 -20.17
C LYS A 183 -1.13 -11.45 -21.45
N ARG A 184 0.09 -11.59 -21.96
CA ARG A 184 0.37 -12.33 -23.21
C ARG A 184 0.05 -13.83 -23.08
N ILE A 185 0.20 -14.40 -21.89
CA ILE A 185 -0.21 -15.78 -21.60
C ILE A 185 -1.73 -15.92 -21.62
N ILE A 186 -2.45 -14.99 -20.98
CA ILE A 186 -3.93 -14.97 -21.00
C ILE A 186 -4.43 -14.91 -22.45
N GLU A 187 -3.86 -14.02 -23.27
CA GLU A 187 -4.20 -13.89 -24.69
C GLU A 187 -3.89 -15.16 -25.48
N SER A 188 -2.71 -15.76 -25.26
CA SER A 188 -2.32 -17.01 -25.92
C SER A 188 -3.24 -18.18 -25.59
N VAL A 189 -3.73 -18.25 -24.35
CA VAL A 189 -4.59 -19.36 -23.88
C VAL A 189 -6.03 -19.18 -24.36
N THR A 190 -6.51 -17.94 -24.43
CA THR A 190 -7.93 -17.65 -24.65
C THR A 190 -8.26 -17.24 -26.09
N GLY A 191 -7.28 -16.73 -26.83
CA GLY A 191 -7.49 -16.09 -28.14
C GLY A 191 -8.14 -14.71 -28.07
N LEU A 192 -8.51 -14.23 -26.87
CA LEU A 192 -9.05 -12.89 -26.65
C LEU A 192 -7.91 -11.91 -26.34
N SER A 193 -8.13 -10.62 -26.58
CA SER A 193 -7.26 -9.60 -25.98
C SER A 193 -7.37 -9.66 -24.45
N PHE A 194 -6.33 -9.23 -23.73
CA PHE A 194 -6.41 -9.14 -22.27
C PHE A 194 -7.60 -8.29 -21.80
N GLU A 195 -7.85 -7.18 -22.49
CA GLU A 195 -8.94 -6.25 -22.20
C GLU A 195 -10.31 -6.91 -22.38
N ASP A 196 -10.51 -7.66 -23.47
CA ASP A 196 -11.75 -8.40 -23.73
C ASP A 196 -11.96 -9.49 -22.68
N PHE A 197 -10.92 -10.28 -22.37
CA PHE A 197 -11.02 -11.32 -21.36
C PHE A 197 -11.44 -10.75 -20.00
N VAL A 198 -10.75 -9.70 -19.52
CA VAL A 198 -11.09 -9.04 -18.25
C VAL A 198 -12.48 -8.41 -18.32
N THR A 199 -12.86 -7.84 -19.46
CA THR A 199 -14.20 -7.25 -19.65
C THR A 199 -15.29 -8.29 -19.49
N GLU A 200 -15.16 -9.42 -20.19
CA GLU A 200 -16.16 -10.48 -20.21
C GLU A 200 -16.23 -11.29 -18.92
N ASN A 201 -15.09 -11.53 -18.27
CA ASN A 201 -14.98 -12.48 -17.16
C ASN A 201 -14.92 -11.80 -15.80
N ILE A 202 -14.59 -10.50 -15.72
CA ILE A 202 -14.45 -9.77 -14.46
C ILE A 202 -15.38 -8.55 -14.40
N ILE A 203 -15.23 -7.60 -15.34
CA ILE A 203 -15.93 -6.32 -15.31
C ILE A 203 -17.45 -6.52 -15.44
N ARG A 204 -17.90 -7.29 -16.44
CA ARG A 204 -19.32 -7.53 -16.70
C ARG A 204 -19.99 -8.34 -15.58
N PRO A 205 -19.42 -9.46 -15.08
CA PRO A 205 -20.00 -10.22 -13.96
C PRO A 205 -20.10 -9.40 -12.66
N LEU A 206 -19.08 -8.58 -12.35
CA LEU A 206 -19.08 -7.72 -11.17
C LEU A 206 -19.86 -6.40 -11.36
N LYS A 207 -20.37 -6.14 -12.56
CA LYS A 207 -21.08 -4.90 -12.91
C LYS A 207 -20.25 -3.65 -12.55
N LEU A 208 -18.97 -3.65 -12.94
CA LEU A 208 -18.09 -2.50 -12.80
C LEU A 208 -18.38 -1.54 -13.96
N THR A 209 -19.01 -0.40 -13.68
CA THR A 209 -19.61 0.47 -14.70
C THR A 209 -18.71 1.61 -15.18
N ASN A 210 -17.56 1.79 -14.54
CA ASN A 210 -16.63 2.90 -14.79
C ASN A 210 -15.20 2.37 -14.69
N VAL A 211 -14.86 1.56 -15.69
CA VAL A 211 -13.56 0.93 -15.89
C VAL A 211 -13.18 1.18 -17.34
N VAL A 212 -11.92 1.58 -17.56
CA VAL A 212 -11.40 1.86 -18.90
C VAL A 212 -9.94 1.44 -18.96
N PHE A 213 -9.52 0.89 -20.10
CA PHE A 213 -8.14 0.56 -20.38
C PHE A 213 -7.46 1.69 -21.15
N ASP A 214 -6.25 2.04 -20.71
CA ASP A 214 -5.37 3.03 -21.35
C ASP A 214 -6.05 4.35 -21.80
N PRO A 215 -6.92 4.97 -20.98
CA PRO A 215 -7.66 6.16 -21.39
C PRO A 215 -6.73 7.33 -21.68
N LYS A 216 -6.94 7.99 -22.82
CA LYS A 216 -6.21 9.20 -23.21
C LYS A 216 -6.81 10.46 -22.63
N THR A 217 -6.03 11.54 -22.59
CA THR A 217 -6.52 12.87 -22.22
C THR A 217 -7.78 13.22 -23.04
N GLY A 218 -8.83 13.69 -22.35
CA GLY A 218 -10.15 13.96 -22.93
C GLY A 218 -11.19 12.86 -22.70
N TYR A 219 -10.80 11.67 -22.26
CA TYR A 219 -11.76 10.64 -21.86
C TYR A 219 -12.65 11.13 -20.69
N PRO A 220 -13.99 10.94 -20.74
CA PRO A 220 -14.89 11.42 -19.69
C PRO A 220 -14.50 10.95 -18.29
N ASN A 221 -14.55 11.86 -17.31
CA ASN A 221 -14.20 11.62 -15.91
C ASN A 221 -12.76 11.14 -15.65
N ARG A 222 -11.89 11.05 -16.67
CA ARG A 222 -10.47 10.75 -16.48
C ARG A 222 -9.80 11.91 -15.74
N THR A 223 -9.10 11.58 -14.66
CA THR A 223 -8.22 12.52 -13.97
C THR A 223 -6.85 12.62 -14.64
N SER A 224 -6.17 13.74 -14.47
CA SER A 224 -4.78 13.95 -14.88
C SER A 224 -3.94 14.19 -13.64
N CYS A 225 -2.75 13.60 -13.60
CA CYS A 225 -1.86 13.84 -12.46
C CYS A 225 -1.05 15.13 -12.61
N TYR A 226 -0.65 15.69 -11.47
CA TYR A 226 0.17 16.90 -11.40
C TYR A 226 1.03 16.90 -10.12
N ASP A 227 1.98 17.82 -10.02
CA ASP A 227 2.82 17.96 -8.81
C ASP A 227 2.34 19.09 -7.87
N ALA A 228 3.04 19.27 -6.75
CA ALA A 228 2.72 20.32 -5.78
C ALA A 228 2.79 21.75 -6.37
N ASN A 229 3.55 21.94 -7.47
CA ASN A 229 3.65 23.20 -8.20
C ASN A 229 2.59 23.32 -9.31
N LYS A 230 1.62 22.40 -9.36
CA LYS A 230 0.55 22.33 -10.36
C LYS A 230 1.08 22.10 -11.78
N VAL A 231 2.23 21.45 -11.92
CA VAL A 231 2.75 21.02 -13.22
C VAL A 231 2.09 19.70 -13.59
N SER A 232 1.38 19.68 -14.72
CA SER A 232 0.75 18.46 -15.25
C SER A 232 1.78 17.40 -15.61
N CYS A 233 1.44 16.14 -15.33
CA CYS A 233 2.14 15.00 -15.87
C CYS A 233 2.03 14.96 -17.41
N PRO A 234 3.02 14.39 -18.12
CA PRO A 234 2.86 14.05 -19.53
C PRO A 234 1.79 12.97 -19.71
N GLU A 235 1.31 12.80 -20.94
CA GLU A 235 0.46 11.68 -21.30
C GLU A 235 1.18 10.35 -21.05
N ILE A 236 0.44 9.36 -20.55
CA ILE A 236 1.02 8.07 -20.20
C ILE A 236 1.18 7.24 -21.47
N GLU A 237 2.44 7.02 -21.84
CA GLU A 237 2.88 6.13 -22.91
C GLU A 237 3.64 4.96 -22.30
N PHE A 238 3.02 3.77 -22.27
CA PHE A 238 3.63 2.57 -21.72
C PHE A 238 3.11 1.32 -22.47
N ILE A 239 3.38 0.12 -21.96
CA ILE A 239 2.74 -1.12 -22.47
C ILE A 239 1.22 -1.06 -22.34
N SER A 240 0.50 -1.79 -23.19
CA SER A 240 -0.97 -1.79 -23.27
C SER A 240 -1.65 -2.51 -22.09
N GLY A 241 -2.95 -2.29 -21.96
CA GLY A 241 -3.86 -2.99 -21.06
C GLY A 241 -3.76 -2.54 -19.60
N TRP A 242 -3.58 -1.24 -19.31
CA TRP A 242 -3.67 -0.73 -17.93
C TRP A 242 -5.08 -0.29 -17.60
N LEU A 243 -5.67 -0.97 -16.62
CA LEU A 243 -7.00 -0.69 -16.09
C LEU A 243 -6.97 0.57 -15.21
N TRP A 244 -7.87 1.51 -15.51
CA TRP A 244 -8.18 2.68 -14.70
C TRP A 244 -9.62 2.59 -14.24
N THR A 245 -9.91 3.09 -13.04
CA THR A 245 -11.26 3.00 -12.49
C THR A 245 -11.51 4.06 -11.42
N ASP A 246 -12.75 4.16 -10.97
CA ASP A 246 -13.14 4.98 -9.82
C ASP A 246 -13.09 4.21 -8.50
N ILE A 247 -13.30 4.94 -7.40
CA ILE A 247 -13.21 4.39 -6.06
C ILE A 247 -14.32 3.37 -5.73
N ASN A 248 -15.51 3.52 -6.31
CA ASN A 248 -16.65 2.65 -6.07
C ASN A 248 -16.46 1.29 -6.72
N ASN A 249 -15.96 1.25 -7.95
CA ASN A 249 -15.65 0.00 -8.65
C ASN A 249 -14.43 -0.69 -8.05
N LEU A 250 -13.43 0.07 -7.58
CA LEU A 250 -12.32 -0.54 -6.84
C LEU A 250 -12.81 -1.17 -5.52
N ASN A 251 -13.77 -0.54 -4.82
CA ASN A 251 -14.40 -1.15 -3.65
C ASN A 251 -15.17 -2.43 -3.99
N LYS A 252 -15.94 -2.44 -5.09
CA LYS A 252 -16.62 -3.64 -5.59
C LYS A 252 -15.63 -4.76 -5.93
N TRP A 253 -14.51 -4.43 -6.56
CA TRP A 253 -13.42 -5.36 -6.84
C TRP A 253 -12.89 -6.00 -5.56
N ILE A 254 -12.50 -5.19 -4.57
CA ILE A 254 -11.98 -5.69 -3.29
C ILE A 254 -13.02 -6.57 -2.57
N ASN A 255 -14.29 -6.16 -2.55
CA ASN A 255 -15.36 -6.96 -1.96
C ASN A 255 -15.60 -8.29 -2.68
N ALA A 256 -15.45 -8.32 -4.00
CA ALA A 256 -15.54 -9.55 -4.78
C ALA A 256 -14.40 -10.52 -4.47
N MET A 257 -13.19 -9.99 -4.22
CA MET A 257 -12.06 -10.79 -3.79
C MET A 257 -12.25 -11.34 -2.37
N ASN A 258 -12.68 -10.49 -1.43
CA ASN A 258 -12.96 -10.88 -0.04
C ASN A 258 -14.05 -11.95 0.08
N SER A 259 -15.02 -11.93 -0.83
CA SER A 259 -16.13 -12.89 -0.87
C SER A 259 -15.90 -14.07 -1.83
N ASN A 260 -14.70 -14.21 -2.39
CA ASN A 260 -14.34 -15.27 -3.35
C ASN A 260 -15.34 -15.43 -4.52
N ILE A 261 -15.86 -14.31 -5.03
CA ILE A 261 -16.91 -14.32 -6.07
C ILE A 261 -16.38 -14.86 -7.40
N LEU A 262 -15.12 -14.53 -7.74
CA LEU A 262 -14.54 -14.82 -9.05
C LEU A 262 -13.62 -16.05 -9.08
N ILE A 263 -12.95 -16.33 -7.96
CA ILE A 263 -11.99 -17.41 -7.78
C ILE A 263 -12.16 -18.01 -6.39
N THR A 264 -11.77 -19.26 -6.21
CA THR A 264 -11.83 -19.97 -4.93
C THR A 264 -10.92 -19.33 -3.86
N GLN A 265 -11.17 -19.67 -2.59
CA GLN A 265 -10.31 -19.25 -1.48
C GLN A 265 -8.86 -19.73 -1.65
N GLU A 266 -8.65 -20.96 -2.13
CA GLU A 266 -7.31 -21.49 -2.40
C GLU A 266 -6.57 -20.64 -3.44
N SER A 267 -7.27 -20.25 -4.51
CA SER A 267 -6.69 -19.38 -5.53
C SER A 267 -6.40 -17.98 -5.02
N PHE A 268 -7.28 -17.42 -4.19
CA PHE A 268 -7.05 -16.14 -3.53
C PHE A 268 -5.82 -16.18 -2.63
N ASP A 269 -5.70 -17.20 -1.77
CA ASP A 269 -4.56 -17.39 -0.88
C ASP A 269 -3.24 -17.55 -1.65
N THR A 270 -3.30 -18.22 -2.80
CA THR A 270 -2.16 -18.38 -3.72
C THR A 270 -1.68 -17.04 -4.27
N LEU A 271 -2.58 -16.10 -4.56
CA LEU A 271 -2.22 -14.77 -5.05
C LEU A 271 -1.77 -13.84 -3.90
N LEU A 272 -2.25 -14.10 -2.68
CA LEU A 272 -2.01 -13.28 -1.50
C LEU A 272 -0.61 -13.50 -0.91
N LYS A 273 -0.08 -14.72 -0.98
CA LYS A 273 1.18 -15.11 -0.33
C LYS A 273 2.31 -15.27 -1.34
N ASN A 274 3.49 -14.75 -1.00
CA ASN A 274 4.72 -15.00 -1.75
C ASN A 274 5.48 -16.19 -1.13
N PRO A 275 5.55 -17.37 -1.78
CA PRO A 275 6.18 -18.54 -1.19
C PRO A 275 7.71 -18.58 -1.38
N TYR A 276 8.30 -17.62 -2.10
CA TYR A 276 9.72 -17.62 -2.43
C TYR A 276 10.53 -16.70 -1.53
N VAL A 277 10.01 -15.51 -1.24
CA VAL A 277 10.72 -14.49 -0.46
C VAL A 277 9.78 -13.89 0.56
N ASP A 278 10.09 -14.12 1.84
CA ASP A 278 9.27 -13.68 2.96
C ASP A 278 9.09 -12.16 2.99
N GLY A 279 7.88 -11.72 3.34
CA GLY A 279 7.48 -10.31 3.41
C GLY A 279 7.47 -9.56 2.07
N LYS A 280 7.64 -10.22 0.92
CA LYS A 280 7.56 -9.57 -0.40
C LYS A 280 6.14 -9.62 -0.98
N THR A 281 5.84 -8.61 -1.79
CA THR A 281 4.57 -8.51 -2.51
C THR A 281 4.38 -9.70 -3.47
N ALA A 282 3.15 -10.14 -3.59
CA ALA A 282 2.69 -11.10 -4.58
C ALA A 282 1.73 -10.40 -5.57
N SER A 283 0.86 -11.16 -6.24
CA SER A 283 -0.01 -10.60 -7.28
C SER A 283 -1.05 -9.61 -6.77
N ILE A 284 -1.54 -9.81 -5.53
CA ILE A 284 -2.52 -8.94 -4.88
C ILE A 284 -1.94 -8.12 -3.71
N GLY A 285 -0.68 -7.73 -3.84
CA GLY A 285 0.00 -6.86 -2.89
C GLY A 285 0.75 -7.62 -1.81
N GLU A 286 0.99 -6.94 -0.69
CA GLU A 286 1.66 -7.45 0.48
C GLU A 286 0.63 -7.98 1.49
N TYR A 287 0.98 -9.09 2.15
CA TYR A 287 0.19 -9.67 3.22
C TYR A 287 0.99 -9.71 4.52
N PHE A 288 0.42 -9.11 5.57
CA PHE A 288 0.97 -9.11 6.92
C PHE A 288 0.22 -10.16 7.73
N GLU A 289 0.76 -11.39 7.75
CA GLU A 289 0.07 -12.58 8.28
C GLU A 289 -0.34 -12.44 9.76
N GLU A 290 0.54 -11.92 10.61
CA GLU A 290 0.24 -11.69 12.04
C GLU A 290 -0.92 -10.71 12.26
N LEU A 291 -1.05 -9.72 11.37
CA LEU A 291 -2.10 -8.71 11.42
C LEU A 291 -3.36 -9.15 10.69
N LYS A 292 -3.29 -10.21 9.87
CA LYS A 292 -4.30 -10.56 8.86
C LYS A 292 -4.70 -9.33 8.04
N LEU A 293 -3.70 -8.62 7.55
CA LEU A 293 -3.85 -7.35 6.83
C LEU A 293 -3.24 -7.49 5.44
N GLN A 294 -4.02 -7.19 4.41
CA GLN A 294 -3.53 -7.02 3.05
C GLN A 294 -3.36 -5.53 2.76
N ARG A 295 -2.28 -5.19 2.05
CA ARG A 295 -2.04 -3.86 1.50
C ARG A 295 -1.58 -3.98 0.06
N HIS A 296 -2.15 -3.17 -0.81
CA HIS A 296 -1.54 -2.94 -2.12
C HIS A 296 -1.57 -1.46 -2.45
N ASP A 297 -0.45 -0.94 -2.91
CA ASP A 297 -0.31 0.43 -3.39
C ASP A 297 -0.03 0.47 -4.90
N GLY A 298 -0.31 1.62 -5.49
CA GLY A 298 -0.03 1.88 -6.88
C GLY A 298 0.62 3.24 -7.07
N THR A 299 1.62 3.27 -7.94
CA THR A 299 2.23 4.49 -8.43
C THR A 299 2.25 4.46 -9.95
N SER A 300 1.78 5.55 -10.57
CA SER A 300 1.91 5.80 -11.99
C SER A 300 2.13 7.31 -12.17
N TYR A 301 3.35 7.72 -12.51
CA TYR A 301 3.78 9.11 -12.40
C TYR A 301 3.46 9.72 -11.02
N LYS A 302 2.57 10.72 -10.98
CA LYS A 302 2.09 11.40 -9.77
C LYS A 302 0.72 10.86 -9.29
N PHE A 303 0.19 9.81 -9.92
CA PHE A 303 -0.88 9.04 -9.29
C PHE A 303 -0.33 8.22 -8.14
N LYS A 304 -1.07 8.22 -7.03
CA LYS A 304 -0.78 7.48 -5.81
C LYS A 304 -2.06 6.84 -5.31
N SER A 305 -2.09 5.53 -5.24
CA SER A 305 -3.22 4.75 -4.75
C SER A 305 -2.78 3.80 -3.65
N VAL A 306 -3.69 3.48 -2.74
CA VAL A 306 -3.51 2.41 -1.76
C VAL A 306 -4.88 1.86 -1.38
N TYR A 307 -4.95 0.57 -1.13
CA TYR A 307 -5.95 0.05 -0.22
C TYR A 307 -5.30 -0.75 0.93
N LEU A 308 -5.99 -0.73 2.07
CA LEU A 308 -5.75 -1.60 3.22
C LEU A 308 -7.01 -2.43 3.44
N ASN A 309 -6.83 -3.72 3.65
CA ASN A 309 -7.90 -4.68 3.85
C ASN A 309 -7.57 -5.53 5.09
N ASP A 310 -8.18 -5.18 6.21
CA ASP A 310 -8.01 -5.82 7.50
C ASP A 310 -9.10 -6.89 7.67
N PHE A 311 -8.73 -8.14 7.38
CA PHE A 311 -9.64 -9.27 7.45
C PHE A 311 -10.09 -9.57 8.89
N LYS A 312 -9.26 -9.22 9.89
CA LYS A 312 -9.56 -9.51 11.30
C LYS A 312 -10.64 -8.57 11.85
N ASN A 313 -10.58 -7.30 11.47
CA ASN A 313 -11.47 -6.25 11.99
C ASN A 313 -12.57 -5.83 10.99
N ASN A 314 -12.65 -6.49 9.83
CA ASN A 314 -13.56 -6.18 8.71
C ASN A 314 -13.52 -4.69 8.34
N ILE A 315 -12.33 -4.21 7.97
CA ILE A 315 -12.07 -2.82 7.57
C ILE A 315 -11.42 -2.79 6.19
N THR A 316 -11.99 -2.03 5.27
CA THR A 316 -11.37 -1.69 3.98
C THR A 316 -11.19 -0.18 3.89
N ILE A 317 -9.99 0.27 3.55
CA ILE A 317 -9.67 1.70 3.37
C ILE A 317 -9.07 1.85 1.98
N ILE A 318 -9.59 2.78 1.18
CA ILE A 318 -9.13 3.05 -0.19
C ILE A 318 -8.84 4.54 -0.32
N LEU A 319 -7.62 4.89 -0.75
CA LEU A 319 -7.25 6.25 -1.11
C LEU A 319 -6.70 6.27 -2.53
N LEU A 320 -7.26 7.14 -3.38
CA LEU A 320 -6.80 7.39 -4.74
C LEU A 320 -6.42 8.86 -4.87
N SER A 321 -5.24 9.18 -5.39
CA SER A 321 -4.74 10.56 -5.51
C SER A 321 -4.01 10.79 -6.83
N ASN A 322 -4.05 12.03 -7.32
CA ASN A 322 -3.41 12.48 -8.56
C ASN A 322 -2.39 13.62 -8.37
N ASN A 323 -1.97 13.94 -7.14
CA ASN A 323 -1.03 15.07 -6.88
C ASN A 323 0.39 14.65 -6.41
N GLY A 324 0.73 13.36 -6.50
CA GLY A 324 2.05 12.82 -6.18
C GLY A 324 2.32 12.56 -4.70
N ASN A 325 1.44 12.99 -3.80
CA ASN A 325 1.63 12.79 -2.37
C ASN A 325 1.41 11.34 -1.95
N ASN A 326 2.25 10.85 -1.04
CA ASN A 326 2.10 9.50 -0.51
C ASN A 326 0.79 9.37 0.29
N VAL A 327 -0.01 8.36 -0.07
CA VAL A 327 -1.31 8.04 0.54
C VAL A 327 -1.22 6.94 1.61
N ILE A 328 -0.16 6.12 1.60
CA ILE A 328 0.01 5.01 2.54
C ILE A 328 -0.04 5.46 4.00
N PRO A 329 0.70 6.50 4.45
CA PRO A 329 0.64 6.92 5.84
C PRO A 329 -0.77 7.34 6.28
N LYS A 330 -1.54 7.99 5.38
CA LYS A 330 -2.91 8.43 5.67
C LYS A 330 -3.86 7.23 5.83
N ALA A 331 -3.72 6.21 4.98
CA ALA A 331 -4.47 4.97 5.12
C ALA A 331 -4.20 4.29 6.48
N HIS A 332 -2.94 4.22 6.92
CA HIS A 332 -2.58 3.70 8.25
C HIS A 332 -3.10 4.57 9.39
N THR A 333 -3.08 5.91 9.27
CA THR A 333 -3.68 6.80 10.27
C THR A 333 -5.19 6.55 10.39
N ILE A 334 -5.90 6.39 9.27
CA ILE A 334 -7.33 6.04 9.25
C ILE A 334 -7.56 4.67 9.90
N HIS A 335 -6.72 3.69 9.58
CA HIS A 335 -6.79 2.35 10.19
C HIS A 335 -6.62 2.41 11.71
N ASN A 336 -5.63 3.15 12.22
CA ASN A 336 -5.45 3.34 13.66
C ASN A 336 -6.64 4.06 14.32
N ILE A 337 -7.24 5.06 13.66
CA ILE A 337 -8.46 5.71 14.15
C ILE A 337 -9.58 4.67 14.34
N LEU A 338 -9.77 3.76 13.38
CA LEU A 338 -10.84 2.76 13.42
C LEU A 338 -10.60 1.63 14.42
N LEU A 339 -9.35 1.44 14.85
CA LEU A 339 -8.93 0.51 15.90
C LEU A 339 -8.79 1.19 17.28
N ASP A 340 -9.14 2.47 17.40
CA ASP A 340 -8.92 3.30 18.59
C ASP A 340 -7.46 3.25 19.11
N LYS A 341 -6.51 3.10 18.19
CA LYS A 341 -5.06 3.13 18.43
C LYS A 341 -4.52 4.57 18.36
N PRO A 342 -3.36 4.85 18.98
CA PRO A 342 -2.68 6.12 18.78
C PRO A 342 -2.42 6.41 17.30
N TYR A 343 -2.70 7.63 16.86
CA TYR A 343 -2.62 8.01 15.45
C TYR A 343 -2.05 9.41 15.21
N LYS A 344 -1.88 10.22 16.26
CA LYS A 344 -1.26 11.54 16.14
C LYS A 344 0.25 11.37 16.13
N SER A 345 0.89 11.80 15.05
CA SER A 345 2.36 11.79 14.94
C SER A 345 2.98 12.64 16.05
N VAL A 346 3.76 12.02 16.93
CA VAL A 346 4.55 12.74 17.93
C VAL A 346 5.65 13.58 17.27
N GLY A 347 6.26 13.07 16.19
CA GLY A 347 7.28 13.80 15.43
C GLY A 347 6.75 15.11 14.86
N GLU A 348 5.59 15.08 14.19
CA GLU A 348 4.95 16.29 13.65
C GLU A 348 4.45 17.23 14.76
N ALA A 349 4.03 16.69 15.92
CA ALA A 349 3.58 17.50 17.05
C ALA A 349 4.71 18.34 17.67
N ILE A 350 5.93 17.81 17.71
CA ILE A 350 7.10 18.52 18.28
C ILE A 350 7.93 19.26 17.22
N LYS A 351 7.72 18.96 15.92
CA LYS A 351 8.52 19.48 14.80
C LYS A 351 8.72 20.99 14.83
N LYS A 352 7.63 21.76 15.02
CA LYS A 352 7.70 23.23 15.06
C LYS A 352 8.63 23.73 16.16
N GLU A 353 8.60 23.11 17.33
CA GLU A 353 9.49 23.49 18.43
C GLU A 353 10.92 23.02 18.17
N CYS A 354 11.12 21.83 17.60
CA CYS A 354 12.46 21.37 17.19
C CYS A 354 13.15 22.32 16.20
N VAL A 355 12.41 22.81 15.20
CA VAL A 355 12.95 23.74 14.19
C VAL A 355 13.40 25.05 14.84
N LYS A 356 12.62 25.59 15.79
CA LYS A 356 13.01 26.79 16.55
C LYS A 356 14.24 26.51 17.42
N ASN A 357 14.18 25.44 18.22
CA ASN A 357 15.23 25.00 19.14
C ASN A 357 14.96 23.54 19.53
N VAL A 358 15.90 22.65 19.24
CA VAL A 358 15.72 21.21 19.48
C VAL A 358 15.46 20.86 20.95
N ASP A 359 16.02 21.61 21.90
CA ASP A 359 15.82 21.36 23.32
C ASP A 359 14.38 21.70 23.75
N LEU A 360 13.75 22.70 23.11
CA LEU A 360 12.31 22.96 23.27
C LEU A 360 11.47 21.83 22.69
N GLY A 361 11.90 21.27 21.56
CA GLY A 361 11.25 20.10 20.96
C GLY A 361 11.31 18.85 21.84
N ILE A 362 12.48 18.55 22.41
CA ILE A 362 12.66 17.43 23.36
C ILE A 362 11.84 17.67 24.63
N LYS A 363 11.80 18.91 25.14
CA LYS A 363 10.92 19.27 26.25
C LYS A 363 9.44 19.06 25.90
N ALA A 364 9.02 19.46 24.68
CA ALA A 364 7.66 19.26 24.20
C ALA A 364 7.32 17.76 24.07
N TYR A 365 8.27 16.92 23.65
CA TYR A 365 8.11 15.46 23.60
C TYR A 365 7.75 14.89 24.97
N TYR A 366 8.53 15.20 26.01
CA TYR A 366 8.25 14.71 27.37
C TYR A 366 6.97 15.31 27.97
N ASN A 367 6.69 16.59 27.69
CA ASN A 367 5.43 17.21 28.11
C ASN A 367 4.21 16.48 27.51
N LEU A 368 4.26 16.13 26.22
CA LEU A 368 3.20 15.35 25.57
C LEU A 368 3.11 13.93 26.15
N LYS A 369 4.25 13.28 26.37
CA LYS A 369 4.32 11.90 26.89
C LYS A 369 3.74 11.77 28.29
N ASN A 370 3.88 12.82 29.11
CA ASN A 370 3.34 12.88 30.47
C ASN A 370 1.95 13.54 30.55
N SER A 371 1.33 13.86 29.41
CA SER A 371 0.01 14.50 29.37
C SER A 371 -1.12 13.48 29.40
N ASN A 372 -2.33 13.92 29.81
CA ASN A 372 -3.56 13.12 29.71
C ASN A 372 -3.96 12.76 28.26
N THR A 373 -3.25 13.28 27.26
CA THR A 373 -3.48 13.00 25.83
C THR A 373 -2.41 12.09 25.22
N ALA A 374 -1.45 11.59 26.01
CA ALA A 374 -0.32 10.80 25.52
C ALA A 374 -0.76 9.57 24.71
N ASN A 375 -1.85 8.92 25.12
CA ASN A 375 -2.44 7.76 24.43
C ASN A 375 -2.98 8.04 23.03
N GLN A 376 -3.03 9.31 22.59
CA GLN A 376 -3.42 9.67 21.23
C GLN A 376 -2.22 9.71 20.28
N TYR A 377 -0.99 9.72 20.81
CA TYR A 377 0.24 9.94 20.05
C TYR A 377 1.06 8.66 19.88
N THR A 378 1.76 8.55 18.74
CA THR A 378 2.54 7.39 18.29
C THR A 378 3.92 7.30 18.97
N PHE A 379 3.96 7.32 20.30
CA PHE A 379 5.21 7.23 21.07
C PHE A 379 5.99 5.93 20.89
N ASP A 380 5.33 4.86 20.46
CA ASP A 380 5.86 3.51 20.24
C ASP A 380 6.48 3.31 18.84
N ASN A 381 6.43 4.34 17.98
CA ASN A 381 6.93 4.26 16.61
C ASN A 381 8.29 4.96 16.47
N PRO A 382 9.42 4.23 16.36
CA PRO A 382 10.75 4.84 16.25
C PRO A 382 10.93 5.66 14.96
N ARG A 383 10.09 5.45 13.94
CA ARG A 383 10.16 6.22 12.68
C ARG A 383 9.80 7.69 12.88
N GLU A 384 9.03 8.03 13.91
CA GLU A 384 8.63 9.42 14.21
C GLU A 384 9.85 10.31 14.47
N LEU A 385 10.71 9.88 15.40
CA LEU A 385 11.94 10.60 15.73
C LEU A 385 13.00 10.41 14.64
N THR A 386 13.06 9.24 14.00
CA THR A 386 13.98 9.00 12.89
C THR A 386 13.75 10.00 11.75
N LYS A 387 12.49 10.16 11.31
CA LYS A 387 12.12 11.11 10.24
C LYS A 387 12.48 12.54 10.63
N LEU A 388 12.12 12.96 11.85
CA LEU A 388 12.41 14.30 12.32
C LEU A 388 13.92 14.59 12.40
N GLY A 389 14.72 13.60 12.81
CA GLY A 389 16.18 13.72 12.83
C GLY A 389 16.76 13.90 11.42
N TYR A 390 16.28 13.15 10.43
CA TYR A 390 16.72 13.30 9.05
C TYR A 390 16.26 14.62 8.41
N GLU A 391 15.04 15.09 8.70
CA GLU A 391 14.60 16.43 8.25
C GLU A 391 15.51 17.53 8.79
N LEU A 392 15.99 17.42 10.04
CA LEU A 392 16.98 18.36 10.58
C LEU A 392 18.33 18.25 9.86
N LEU A 393 18.77 17.04 9.48
CA LEU A 393 19.98 16.87 8.66
C LEU A 393 19.85 17.52 7.29
N GLU A 394 18.68 17.43 6.64
CA GLU A 394 18.41 18.10 5.35
C GLU A 394 18.52 19.62 5.44
N PHE A 395 18.34 20.19 6.64
CA PHE A 395 18.56 21.62 6.93
C PHE A 395 19.97 21.94 7.47
N ASP A 396 20.94 21.03 7.32
CA ASP A 396 22.30 21.13 7.86
C ASP A 396 22.38 21.34 9.39
N ARG A 397 21.29 21.02 10.13
CA ARG A 397 21.20 21.13 11.60
C ARG A 397 21.76 19.87 12.28
N ILE A 398 23.03 19.56 12.03
CA ILE A 398 23.66 18.27 12.42
C ILE A 398 23.60 18.01 13.94
N GLN A 399 23.88 19.03 14.76
CA GLN A 399 23.86 18.89 16.23
C GLN A 399 22.45 18.64 16.77
N ASP A 400 21.44 19.24 16.15
CA ASP A 400 20.05 19.04 16.54
C ASP A 400 19.55 17.66 16.13
N ALA A 401 19.87 17.23 14.91
CA ALA A 401 19.60 15.86 14.46
C ALA A 401 20.23 14.83 15.40
N ARG A 402 21.49 15.05 15.83
CA ARG A 402 22.17 14.22 16.82
C ARG A 402 21.37 14.11 18.12
N LYS A 403 20.88 15.23 18.66
CA LYS A 403 20.06 15.22 19.88
C LYS A 403 18.75 14.45 19.71
N ILE A 404 18.11 14.54 18.54
CA ILE A 404 16.92 13.73 18.23
C ILE A 404 17.24 12.24 18.12
N PHE A 405 18.36 11.85 17.48
CA PHE A 405 18.76 10.45 17.43
C PHE A 405 19.21 9.91 18.80
N GLN A 406 19.78 10.75 19.67
CA GLN A 406 20.04 10.40 21.07
C GLN A 406 18.73 10.14 21.83
N LEU A 407 17.72 11.01 21.67
CA LEU A 407 16.37 10.76 22.21
C LEU A 407 15.78 9.45 21.67
N LEU A 408 15.94 9.17 20.38
CA LEU A 408 15.50 7.93 19.75
C LEU A 408 16.15 6.69 20.39
N ILE A 409 17.45 6.73 20.71
CA ILE A 409 18.13 5.62 21.40
C ILE A 409 17.63 5.48 22.85
N LEU A 410 17.39 6.58 23.55
CA LEU A 410 16.84 6.53 24.92
C LEU A 410 15.47 5.86 24.95
N GLU A 411 14.63 6.14 23.95
CA GLU A 411 13.28 5.58 23.82
C GLU A 411 13.29 4.17 23.25
N PHE A 412 14.26 3.84 22.38
CA PHE A 412 14.34 2.56 21.68
C PHE A 412 15.78 1.99 21.73
N PRO A 413 16.26 1.54 22.90
CA PRO A 413 17.66 1.16 23.10
C PRO A 413 18.11 -0.08 22.31
N ASN A 414 17.16 -0.88 21.81
CA ASN A 414 17.42 -2.08 21.01
C ASN A 414 17.15 -1.85 19.50
N HIS A 415 16.86 -0.62 19.08
CA HIS A 415 16.57 -0.32 17.67
C HIS A 415 17.86 -0.05 16.90
N ALA A 416 18.32 -1.02 16.11
CA ALA A 416 19.58 -0.95 15.36
C ALA A 416 19.73 0.35 14.53
N ASN A 417 18.68 0.74 13.80
CA ASN A 417 18.70 1.94 12.95
C ASN A 417 18.86 3.24 13.75
N ALA A 418 18.49 3.27 15.03
CA ALA A 418 18.72 4.45 15.87
C ALA A 418 20.21 4.73 16.05
N TYR A 419 21.01 3.68 16.27
CA TYR A 419 22.46 3.77 16.36
C TYR A 419 23.09 4.06 14.99
N ASP A 420 22.54 3.48 13.91
CA ASP A 420 23.01 3.77 12.55
C ASP A 420 22.88 5.26 12.22
N SER A 421 21.68 5.83 12.38
CA SER A 421 21.42 7.26 12.18
C SER A 421 22.25 8.16 13.09
N LEU A 422 22.44 7.79 14.37
CA LEU A 422 23.33 8.55 15.25
C LEU A 422 24.78 8.52 14.76
N GLY A 423 25.25 7.36 14.30
CA GLY A 423 26.58 7.16 13.72
C GLY A 423 26.84 8.07 12.52
N GLU A 424 25.82 8.27 11.66
CA GLU A 424 25.90 9.18 10.51
C GLU A 424 26.20 10.63 10.93
N THR A 425 25.57 11.12 12.01
CA THR A 425 25.85 12.50 12.49
C THR A 425 27.30 12.68 12.94
N TYR A 426 27.90 11.67 13.57
CA TYR A 426 29.31 11.72 13.98
C TYR A 426 30.25 11.55 12.79
N PHE A 427 29.87 10.73 11.81
CA PHE A 427 30.63 10.56 10.58
C PHE A 427 30.72 11.86 9.79
N ILE A 428 29.61 12.59 9.64
CA ILE A 428 29.57 13.90 8.96
C ILE A 428 30.55 14.89 9.60
N GLU A 429 30.63 14.90 10.93
CA GLU A 429 31.57 15.76 11.68
C GLU A 429 32.98 15.17 11.82
N LYS A 430 33.30 14.09 11.09
CA LYS A 430 34.60 13.40 11.09
C LYS A 430 35.01 12.85 12.47
N GLN A 431 34.05 12.64 13.38
CA GLN A 431 34.27 11.99 14.68
C GLN A 431 34.24 10.47 14.53
N TYR A 432 35.22 9.95 13.79
CA TYR A 432 35.20 8.57 13.27
C TYR A 432 35.18 7.49 14.35
N ASP A 433 35.82 7.70 15.50
CA ASP A 433 35.82 6.71 16.59
C ASP A 433 34.43 6.56 17.23
N ILE A 434 33.71 7.67 17.39
CA ILE A 434 32.35 7.67 17.94
C ILE A 434 31.36 7.12 16.90
N ALA A 435 31.52 7.50 15.63
CA ALA A 435 30.73 6.93 14.53
C ALA A 435 30.89 5.40 14.46
N LEU A 436 32.14 4.92 14.54
CA LEU A 436 32.45 3.49 14.51
C LEU A 436 31.82 2.71 15.67
N LYS A 437 31.81 3.30 16.89
CA LYS A 437 31.13 2.69 18.05
C LYS A 437 29.63 2.50 17.80
N ASN A 438 28.97 3.52 17.23
CA ASN A 438 27.55 3.46 16.92
C ASN A 438 27.24 2.45 15.81
N TYR A 439 27.97 2.46 14.70
CA TYR A 439 27.77 1.48 13.62
C TYR A 439 28.02 0.04 14.09
N LYS A 440 29.02 -0.20 14.93
CA LYS A 440 29.23 -1.53 15.53
C LYS A 440 28.04 -1.97 16.37
N LYS A 441 27.49 -1.08 17.20
CA LYS A 441 26.29 -1.38 17.99
C LYS A 441 25.07 -1.65 17.10
N ALA A 442 24.91 -0.88 16.02
CA ALA A 442 23.85 -1.09 15.06
C ALA A 442 23.94 -2.48 14.38
N VAL A 443 25.16 -2.93 14.04
CA VAL A 443 25.42 -4.27 13.50
C VAL A 443 25.15 -5.38 14.53
N GLU A 444 25.54 -5.17 15.79
CA GLU A 444 25.26 -6.10 16.90
C GLU A 444 23.75 -6.33 17.08
N LEU A 445 22.94 -5.28 16.89
CA LEU A 445 21.48 -5.33 16.96
C LEU A 445 20.81 -5.86 15.67
N GLY A 446 21.58 -6.17 14.61
CA GLY A 446 21.13 -6.94 13.45
C GLY A 446 20.28 -6.22 12.38
N GLY A 447 19.95 -4.93 12.54
CA GLY A 447 18.83 -4.31 11.80
C GLY A 447 19.12 -3.18 10.79
N THR A 448 20.30 -3.10 10.17
CA THR A 448 20.72 -1.89 9.39
C THR A 448 20.72 -2.02 7.86
N ASN A 449 20.14 -3.07 7.29
CA ASN A 449 20.18 -3.35 5.83
C ASN A 449 21.59 -3.27 5.20
N GLY A 450 22.65 -3.51 5.99
CA GLY A 450 24.05 -3.45 5.55
C GLY A 450 24.71 -2.06 5.56
N ASN A 451 23.98 -0.95 5.76
CA ASN A 451 24.55 0.41 5.78
C ASN A 451 25.68 0.57 6.79
N ALA A 452 25.41 0.24 8.07
CA ALA A 452 26.43 0.28 9.12
C ALA A 452 27.69 -0.54 8.79
N LYS A 453 27.55 -1.73 8.19
CA LYS A 453 28.71 -2.55 7.75
C LYS A 453 29.54 -1.83 6.68
N THR A 454 28.89 -1.18 5.73
CA THR A 454 29.54 -0.37 4.68
C THR A 454 30.28 0.83 5.30
N MET A 455 29.64 1.52 6.24
CA MET A 455 30.24 2.68 6.90
C MET A 455 31.42 2.30 7.79
N ILE A 456 31.38 1.15 8.47
CA ILE A 456 32.54 0.60 9.21
C ILE A 456 33.74 0.40 8.27
N LYS A 457 33.54 -0.22 7.11
CA LYS A 457 34.61 -0.41 6.10
C LYS A 457 35.15 0.94 5.64
N LYS A 458 34.26 1.91 5.35
CA LYS A 458 34.62 3.26 4.90
C LYS A 458 35.49 3.98 5.93
N ILE A 459 35.09 3.99 7.20
CA ILE A 459 35.87 4.62 8.29
C ILE A 459 37.23 3.93 8.45
N THR A 460 37.28 2.60 8.40
CA THR A 460 38.53 1.85 8.54
C THR A 460 39.53 2.23 7.45
N MET A 461 39.07 2.38 6.20
CA MET A 461 39.92 2.86 5.10
C MET A 461 40.39 4.31 5.28
N LEU A 462 39.52 5.19 5.82
CA LEU A 462 39.87 6.60 6.08
C LEU A 462 40.91 6.75 7.20
N LYS A 463 40.94 5.85 8.19
CA LYS A 463 41.93 5.89 9.29
C LYS A 463 43.30 5.29 8.91
N ASN A 464 43.34 4.51 7.83
CA ASN A 464 44.57 3.88 7.34
C ASN A 464 45.29 4.70 6.25
N LYS A 465 44.76 5.89 5.92
CA LYS A 465 45.40 6.91 5.09
C LYS A 465 45.82 8.07 5.98
#